data_AF-A0A1Y2EEU7-F1
#
_entry.id   AF-A0A1Y2EEU7-F1
#
_cell.length_a   1.000
_cell.length_b   1.000
_cell.length_c   1.000
_cell.angle_alpha   90.00
_cell.angle_beta   90.00
_cell.angle_gamma   90.00
#
_symmetry.space_group_name_H-M   'P 1'
#
loop_
_entity.id
_entity.type
_entity.pdbx_description
1 polymer ?
#
loop_
_entity_poly.entity_id
_entity_poly.type
_entity_poly.pdbx_seq_one_letter_code
_entity_poly.pdbx_strand_id
1 'polypeptide(L)'
;MPMLAQPLEVPLEVVRGLQELEIEFEMVVRKKEQLDLVLERARYWVFPLAGTEAVLRPEKGGKLVEEFEWEGPATLTHDNMPILKQTGQMGRTDGKKRTYHVAVMRWARVSPGSQERSLAL
;
A
#
# COMPACT_ATOMS: atom_id res chain seq x y z
N MET A 1 16.95 -12.93 -36.41
CA MET A 1 17.03 -11.62 -35.73
C MET A 1 16.04 -11.64 -34.57
N PRO A 2 16.45 -11.84 -33.31
CA PRO A 2 15.52 -11.72 -32.21
C PRO A 2 15.22 -10.24 -31.97
N MET A 3 13.94 -9.88 -31.97
CA MET A 3 13.50 -8.55 -31.53
C MET A 3 13.77 -8.43 -30.03
N LEU A 4 14.65 -7.51 -29.66
CA LEU A 4 14.79 -7.08 -28.27
C LEU A 4 13.46 -6.44 -27.87
N ALA A 5 12.77 -7.04 -26.88
CA ALA A 5 11.63 -6.41 -26.25
C ALA A 5 12.12 -5.08 -25.66
N GLN A 6 11.62 -3.97 -26.19
CA GLN A 6 11.90 -2.67 -25.60
C GLN A 6 11.36 -2.68 -24.17
N PRO A 7 12.10 -2.12 -23.19
CA PRO A 7 11.55 -1.93 -21.86
C PRO A 7 10.26 -1.13 -22.02
N LEU A 8 9.16 -1.63 -21.45
CA LEU A 8 7.98 -0.80 -21.23
C LEU A 8 8.43 0.34 -20.32
N GLU A 9 8.82 1.46 -20.91
CA GLU A 9 8.89 2.75 -20.24
C GLU A 9 7.45 3.09 -19.87
N VAL A 10 6.99 2.54 -18.75
CA VAL A 10 5.77 3.04 -18.10
C VAL A 10 6.12 4.47 -17.75
N PRO A 11 5.49 5.48 -18.37
CA PRO A 11 5.69 6.84 -17.93
C PRO A 11 5.23 6.82 -16.47
N LEU A 12 6.15 7.09 -15.54
CA LEU A 12 5.77 7.56 -14.22
C LEU A 12 5.08 8.89 -14.48
N GLU A 13 3.81 8.85 -14.89
CA GLU A 13 2.93 10.00 -14.85
C GLU A 13 2.98 10.45 -13.40
N VAL A 14 3.78 11.48 -13.17
CA VAL A 14 3.87 12.16 -11.90
C VAL A 14 2.43 12.50 -11.55
N VAL A 15 1.87 11.83 -10.55
CA VAL A 15 0.51 12.09 -10.08
C VAL A 15 0.53 13.50 -9.48
N ARG A 16 0.32 14.49 -10.34
CA ARG A 16 0.36 15.90 -9.97
C ARG A 16 -0.75 16.15 -8.97
N GLY A 17 -0.39 16.64 -7.79
CA GLY A 17 -1.37 16.96 -6.76
C GLY A 17 -1.76 15.80 -5.85
N LEU A 18 -1.03 14.68 -5.83
CA LEU A 18 -1.22 13.60 -4.85
C LEU A 18 -1.24 14.16 -3.41
N GLN A 19 -2.35 13.98 -2.71
CA GLN A 19 -2.55 14.47 -1.33
C GLN A 19 -2.39 13.37 -0.29
N GLU A 20 -2.73 12.15 -0.66
CA GLU A 20 -2.76 11.00 0.23
C GLU A 20 -2.31 9.77 -0.55
N LEU A 21 -1.58 8.88 0.12
CA LEU A 21 -1.22 7.56 -0.37
C LEU A 21 -1.73 6.55 0.64
N GLU A 22 -2.46 5.55 0.16
CA GLU A 22 -2.89 4.41 0.95
C GLU A 22 -2.24 3.14 0.38
N ILE A 23 -1.66 2.33 1.26
CA ILE A 23 -1.07 1.05 0.89
C ILE A 23 -1.69 -0.03 1.76
N GLU A 24 -2.22 -1.04 1.10
CA GLU A 24 -2.68 -2.27 1.72
C GLU A 24 -1.55 -3.30 1.70
N PHE A 25 -1.19 -3.81 2.88
CA PHE A 25 -0.25 -4.90 3.06
C PHE A 25 -1.02 -6.16 3.41
N GLU A 26 -0.84 -7.21 2.61
CA GLU A 26 -1.49 -8.49 2.82
C GLU A 26 -0.46 -9.60 3.01
N MET A 27 -0.68 -10.46 4.00
CA MET A 27 0.14 -11.64 4.21
C MET A 27 -0.67 -12.78 4.83
N VAL A 28 -0.34 -14.03 4.52
CA VAL A 28 -0.97 -15.19 5.19
C VAL A 28 -0.75 -15.09 6.70
N VAL A 29 -1.78 -15.33 7.53
CA VAL A 29 -1.75 -15.15 9.00
C VAL A 29 -0.54 -15.82 9.68
N ARG A 30 -0.12 -17.01 9.22
CA ARG A 30 1.07 -17.72 9.73
C ARG A 30 2.40 -16.94 9.57
N LYS A 31 2.40 -15.86 8.79
CA LYS A 31 3.53 -14.96 8.54
C LYS A 31 3.25 -13.54 9.09
N LYS A 32 2.24 -13.36 9.95
CA LYS A 32 1.86 -12.06 10.53
C LYS A 32 3.05 -11.34 11.14
N GLU A 33 3.94 -12.02 11.85
CA GLU A 33 5.15 -11.41 12.42
C GLU A 33 6.06 -10.74 11.37
N GLN A 34 6.14 -11.31 10.16
CA GLN A 34 6.89 -10.71 9.05
C GLN A 34 6.21 -9.43 8.56
N LEU A 35 4.88 -9.44 8.52
CA LEU A 35 4.08 -8.27 8.18
C LEU A 35 4.21 -7.19 9.26
N ASP A 36 4.14 -7.53 10.55
CA ASP A 36 4.34 -6.59 11.66
C ASP A 36 5.71 -5.87 11.55
N LEU A 37 6.79 -6.60 11.21
CA LEU A 37 8.11 -6.01 10.96
C LEU A 37 8.15 -5.08 9.73
N VAL A 38 7.32 -5.34 8.71
CA VAL A 38 7.17 -4.42 7.56
C VAL A 38 6.42 -3.18 7.99
N LEU A 39 5.31 -3.32 8.72
CA LEU A 39 4.48 -2.21 9.20
C LEU A 39 5.29 -1.28 10.12
N GLU A 40 6.07 -1.82 11.05
CA GLU A 40 6.95 -1.02 11.91
C GLU A 40 7.96 -0.18 11.11
N ARG A 41 8.54 -0.74 10.04
CA ARG A 41 9.44 0.01 9.15
C ARG A 41 8.68 1.03 8.30
N ALA A 42 7.49 0.68 7.84
CA ALA A 42 6.63 1.54 7.03
C ALA A 42 6.17 2.80 7.78
N ARG A 43 6.08 2.77 9.11
CA ARG A 43 5.83 3.96 9.95
C ARG A 43 6.85 5.09 9.77
N TYR A 44 8.02 4.80 9.22
CA TYR A 44 9.08 5.77 8.99
C TYR A 44 9.27 6.11 7.50
N TRP A 45 8.45 5.54 6.62
CA TRP A 45 8.55 5.83 5.20
C TRP A 45 8.13 7.25 4.90
N VAL A 46 8.93 7.91 4.08
CA VAL A 46 8.67 9.24 3.55
C VAL A 46 8.79 9.15 2.04
N PHE A 47 7.74 9.58 1.33
CA PHE A 47 7.73 9.55 -0.13
C PHE A 47 7.88 10.97 -0.68
N PRO A 48 9.01 11.29 -1.33
CA PRO A 48 9.18 12.55 -2.03
C PRO A 48 8.20 12.67 -3.20
N LEU A 49 7.54 13.82 -3.35
CA LEU A 49 6.68 14.10 -4.49
C LEU A 49 7.48 14.82 -5.58
N ALA A 50 7.65 14.17 -6.74
CA ALA A 50 8.45 14.69 -7.84
C ALA A 50 7.97 16.09 -8.29
N GLY A 51 8.93 17.00 -8.48
CA GLY A 51 8.65 18.37 -8.91
C GLY A 51 8.03 19.27 -7.83
N THR A 52 8.08 18.87 -6.55
CA THR A 52 7.63 19.70 -5.42
C THR A 52 8.54 19.54 -4.22
N GLU A 53 8.51 20.49 -3.27
CA GLU A 53 9.16 20.35 -1.96
C GLU A 53 8.30 19.58 -0.94
N ALA A 54 7.12 19.09 -1.35
CA ALA A 54 6.22 18.36 -0.47
C ALA A 54 6.61 16.88 -0.39
N VAL A 55 6.28 16.27 0.73
CA VAL A 55 6.48 14.83 0.97
C VAL A 55 5.18 14.21 1.48
N LEU A 56 4.97 12.92 1.21
CA LEU A 56 3.99 12.13 1.93
C LEU A 56 4.68 11.50 3.14
N ARG A 57 4.14 11.73 4.32
CA ARG A 57 4.63 11.13 5.56
C ARG A 57 3.44 10.60 6.36
N PRO A 58 3.63 9.59 7.22
CA PRO A 58 2.53 9.09 8.03
C PRO A 58 2.07 10.19 8.99
N GLU A 59 0.76 10.24 9.25
CA GLU A 59 0.24 11.02 10.37
C GLU A 59 0.87 10.53 11.67
N LYS A 60 1.08 11.46 12.64
CA LYS A 60 1.79 11.26 13.91
C LYS A 60 1.66 9.81 14.44
N GLY A 61 2.74 9.02 14.33
CA GLY A 61 2.83 7.67 14.89
C GLY A 61 2.67 6.49 13.91
N GLY A 62 2.50 6.73 12.60
CA GLY A 62 2.41 5.62 11.65
C GLY A 62 1.04 4.96 11.66
N LYS A 63 0.02 5.77 11.35
CA LYS A 63 -1.40 5.41 11.48
C LYS A 63 -1.77 4.24 10.56
N LEU A 64 -1.80 3.05 11.15
CA LEU A 64 -2.59 1.93 10.68
C LEU A 64 -4.05 2.38 10.67
N VAL A 65 -4.68 2.36 9.51
CA VAL A 65 -6.05 2.83 9.31
C VAL A 65 -7.04 1.70 9.54
N GLU A 66 -6.71 0.50 9.04
CA GLU A 66 -7.53 -0.69 9.16
C GLU A 66 -6.63 -1.93 9.32
N GLU A 67 -7.13 -2.90 10.06
CA GLU A 67 -6.52 -4.22 10.22
C GLU A 67 -7.66 -5.25 10.26
N PHE A 68 -7.63 -6.23 9.37
CA PHE A 68 -8.65 -7.26 9.30
C PHE A 68 -8.09 -8.57 8.76
N GLU A 69 -8.84 -9.65 9.00
CA GLU A 69 -8.56 -10.94 8.40
C GLU A 69 -9.60 -11.27 7.34
N TRP A 70 -9.18 -11.96 6.29
CA TRP A 70 -10.10 -12.52 5.31
C TRP A 70 -9.63 -13.87 4.79
N GLU A 71 -10.57 -14.69 4.32
CA GLU A 71 -10.26 -16.00 3.77
C GLU A 71 -10.23 -15.98 2.24
N GLY A 72 -9.05 -16.25 1.67
CA GLY A 72 -8.82 -16.26 0.23
C GLY A 72 -8.30 -17.60 -0.28
N PRO A 73 -8.24 -17.78 -1.61
CA PRO A 73 -7.63 -18.97 -2.20
C PRO A 73 -6.12 -19.03 -1.89
N ALA A 74 -5.57 -20.23 -1.68
CA ALA A 74 -4.12 -20.40 -1.41
C ALA A 74 -3.21 -20.02 -2.59
N THR A 75 -3.78 -19.86 -3.78
CA THR A 75 -3.09 -19.57 -5.05
C THR A 75 -3.30 -18.12 -5.50
N LEU A 76 -3.44 -17.17 -4.56
CA LEU A 76 -3.49 -15.75 -4.87
C LEU A 76 -2.23 -15.35 -5.68
N THR A 77 -2.44 -14.99 -6.94
CA THR A 77 -1.44 -14.38 -7.83
C THR A 77 -1.73 -12.88 -7.92
N HIS A 78 -0.69 -12.07 -8.16
CA HIS A 78 -0.72 -10.59 -8.08
C HIS A 78 -1.88 -9.90 -8.84
N ASP A 79 -2.44 -10.53 -9.88
CA ASP A 79 -3.40 -9.90 -10.80
C ASP A 79 -4.90 -10.02 -10.44
N ASN A 80 -5.28 -10.82 -9.44
CA ASN A 80 -6.71 -11.11 -9.17
C ASN A 80 -7.33 -10.34 -7.99
N MET A 81 -6.58 -9.43 -7.37
CA MET A 81 -6.94 -8.78 -6.10
C MET A 81 -8.17 -7.84 -6.17
N PRO A 82 -8.29 -6.91 -7.16
CA PRO A 82 -9.41 -5.97 -7.18
C PRO A 82 -10.76 -6.66 -7.48
N ILE A 83 -10.73 -7.70 -8.32
CA ILE A 83 -11.95 -8.38 -8.83
C ILE A 83 -12.60 -9.22 -7.72
N LEU A 84 -11.80 -9.91 -6.90
CA LEU A 84 -12.31 -10.79 -5.84
C LEU A 84 -12.95 -10.03 -4.67
N LYS A 85 -12.41 -8.86 -4.30
CA LYS A 85 -12.98 -8.01 -3.23
C LYS A 85 -14.28 -7.33 -3.64
N GLN A 86 -14.42 -6.93 -4.91
CA GLN A 86 -15.60 -6.19 -5.39
C GLN A 86 -16.80 -7.06 -5.77
N THR A 87 -16.58 -8.24 -6.35
CA THR A 87 -17.68 -8.99 -6.97
C THR A 87 -18.31 -10.03 -6.05
N GLY A 88 -17.66 -10.42 -4.94
CA GLY A 88 -18.11 -11.52 -4.08
C GLY A 88 -18.26 -12.87 -4.82
N GLN A 89 -17.93 -12.92 -6.12
CA GLN A 89 -18.06 -14.09 -6.95
C GLN A 89 -16.74 -14.85 -6.93
N MET A 90 -16.61 -15.68 -5.90
CA MET A 90 -15.78 -16.87 -5.99
C MET A 90 -16.33 -17.74 -7.13
N GLY A 91 -15.70 -17.68 -8.30
CA GLY A 91 -15.69 -18.85 -9.17
C GLY A 91 -15.20 -20.01 -8.31
N ARG A 92 -15.95 -21.12 -8.25
CA ARG A 92 -15.65 -22.30 -7.41
C ARG A 92 -14.18 -22.71 -7.56
N THR A 93 -13.31 -22.21 -6.71
CA THR A 93 -11.95 -22.71 -6.58
C THR A 93 -12.02 -23.85 -5.58
N ASP A 94 -11.97 -25.08 -6.08
CA ASP A 94 -11.82 -26.34 -5.33
C ASP A 94 -10.46 -26.42 -4.57
N GLY A 95 -9.82 -25.28 -4.33
CA GLY A 95 -8.50 -25.13 -3.77
C GLY A 95 -8.54 -24.85 -2.28
N LYS A 96 -7.48 -25.27 -1.58
CA LYS A 96 -7.26 -24.95 -0.16
C LYS A 96 -7.41 -23.44 0.07
N LYS A 97 -8.25 -23.07 1.04
CA LYS A 97 -8.35 -21.68 1.52
C LYS A 97 -7.21 -21.36 2.48
N ARG A 98 -6.89 -20.08 2.62
CA ARG A 98 -5.97 -19.55 3.62
C ARG A 98 -6.55 -18.28 4.20
N THR A 99 -6.30 -18.05 5.48
CA THR A 99 -6.57 -16.79 6.14
C THR A 99 -5.41 -15.84 5.89
N TYR A 100 -5.74 -14.65 5.43
CA TYR A 100 -4.82 -13.56 5.19
C TYR A 100 -5.09 -12.48 6.24
N HIS A 101 -4.00 -11.93 6.75
CA HIS A 101 -3.98 -10.75 7.57
C HIS A 101 -3.70 -9.55 6.67
N VAL A 102 -4.56 -8.54 6.76
CA VAL A 102 -4.49 -7.34 5.94
C VAL A 102 -4.36 -6.12 6.85
N ALA A 103 -3.42 -5.25 6.53
CA ALA A 103 -3.14 -4.02 7.23
C ALA A 103 -3.09 -2.86 6.23
N VAL A 104 -3.87 -1.82 6.47
CA VAL A 104 -3.95 -0.63 5.62
C VAL A 104 -3.22 0.53 6.31
N MET A 105 -2.22 1.11 5.65
CA MET A 105 -1.51 2.29 6.14
C MET A 105 -1.67 3.46 5.19
N ARG A 106 -1.60 4.66 5.76
CA ARG A 106 -1.85 5.91 5.03
C ARG A 106 -0.79 6.97 5.31
N TRP A 107 -0.42 7.69 4.26
CA TRP A 107 0.50 8.81 4.28
C TRP A 107 -0.17 10.05 3.72
N ALA A 108 -0.02 11.17 4.43
CA ALA A 108 -0.60 12.44 4.04
C ALA A 108 0.49 13.40 3.57
N ARG A 109 0.12 14.25 2.61
CA ARG A 109 1.00 15.28 2.08
C ARG A 109 1.28 16.35 3.13
N VAL A 110 2.55 16.69 3.26
CA VAL A 110 3.02 17.79 4.09
C VAL A 110 3.90 18.70 3.25
N SER A 111 3.58 20.00 3.30
CA SER A 111 4.34 21.06 2.63
C SER A 111 5.23 21.80 3.65
N PRO A 112 6.39 22.35 3.23
CA PRO A 112 7.35 23.02 4.12
C PRO A 112 6.80 24.20 4.95
N GLY A 113 5.62 24.76 4.64
CA GLY A 113 5.00 25.86 5.41
C GLY A 113 4.01 25.44 6.50
N SER A 114 3.72 24.15 6.68
CA SER A 114 2.69 23.68 7.63
C SER A 114 3.22 23.42 9.04
N GLN A 115 4.53 23.53 9.30
CA GLN A 115 5.13 23.25 10.61
C GLN A 115 5.23 24.47 11.55
N GLU A 116 5.13 25.71 11.07
CA GLU A 116 5.35 26.90 11.92
C GLU A 116 4.18 27.28 12.83
N ARG A 117 2.99 26.67 12.69
CA ARG A 117 1.82 27.03 13.51
C ARG A 117 1.60 26.18 14.76
N SER A 118 2.44 25.18 15.03
CA SER A 118 2.24 24.25 16.17
C SER A 118 3.24 24.41 17.32
N LEU A 119 4.18 25.34 17.22
CA LEU A 119 5.16 25.63 18.28
C LEU A 119 4.95 26.99 18.96
N ALA A 120 3.85 27.68 18.65
CA ALA A 120 3.46 28.93 19.28
C ALA A 120 2.07 28.80 19.91
N LEU A 121 1.95 28.01 20.99
CA LEU A 121 0.87 28.07 21.98
C LEU A 121 1.34 27.43 23.29
#